data_AF-Q0CTA0-F1
#
_entry.id   AF-Q0CTA0-F1
#
_cell.length_a   1.000
_cell.length_b   1.000
_cell.length_c   1.000
_cell.angle_alpha   90.00
_cell.angle_beta   90.00
_cell.angle_gamma   90.00
#
_symmetry.space_group_name_H-M   'P 1'
#
loop_
_entity.id
_entity.type
_entity.pdbx_description
1 polymer ?
#
loop_
_entity_poly.entity_id
_entity_poly.type
_entity_poly.pdbx_seq_one_letter_code
_entity_poly.pdbx_strand_id
1 'polypeptide(L)'
;MATTTTRSNTISEPSALTSLIASTSTPSSPYSARTLQILHNLQHQHLWTSLQVHELHLPSTTPSSDTTAESSPDNQSPAPHLLISGIPPNRVYTHPDEQLYMLEKGLREEDIELERVFVLPTVQGQSWSLHKMAAVFDSLPSVEDGTQLQAGDDVEEDTQNMSAEKAAAIAEYYERRKQALQTKERVL
;
A
#
# COMPACT_ATOMS: atom_id res chain seq x y z
N MET A 1 26.23 51.12 29.90
CA MET A 1 25.20 51.04 28.85
C MET A 1 25.35 49.68 28.17
N ALA A 2 24.40 48.77 28.36
CA ALA A 2 24.43 47.45 27.76
C ALA A 2 23.39 47.41 26.63
N THR A 3 23.86 47.17 25.41
CA THR A 3 23.04 47.03 24.20
C THR A 3 22.58 45.58 24.06
N THR A 4 21.28 45.36 24.13
CA THR A 4 20.63 44.07 23.86
C THR A 4 20.46 43.87 22.35
N THR A 5 21.17 42.91 21.77
CA THR A 5 21.00 42.47 20.37
C THR A 5 19.76 41.56 20.26
N THR A 6 18.74 42.02 19.57
CA THR A 6 17.56 41.23 19.17
C THR A 6 17.92 40.33 17.97
N ARG A 7 17.78 39.01 18.14
CA ARG A 7 17.95 38.00 17.08
C ARG A 7 16.66 37.96 16.24
N SER A 8 16.73 38.31 14.96
CA SER A 8 15.61 38.18 14.03
C SER A 8 15.40 36.69 13.70
N ASN A 9 14.22 36.17 14.04
CA ASN A 9 13.80 34.81 13.73
C ASN A 9 13.30 34.77 12.28
N THR A 10 14.14 34.37 11.33
CA THR A 10 13.72 34.16 9.94
C THR A 10 12.89 32.88 9.86
N ILE A 11 11.58 33.02 9.63
CA ILE A 11 10.70 31.88 9.37
C ILE A 11 11.08 31.33 8.00
N SER A 12 11.67 30.13 7.97
CA SER A 12 12.02 29.44 6.73
C SER A 12 10.76 29.11 5.92
N GLU A 13 10.84 29.21 4.60
CA GLU A 13 9.73 28.84 3.72
C GLU A 13 9.33 27.37 3.91
N PRO A 14 8.03 27.04 3.83
CA PRO A 14 7.55 25.68 3.97
C PRO A 14 8.07 24.80 2.81
N SER A 15 8.40 23.54 3.11
CA SER A 15 8.72 22.54 2.09
C SER A 15 7.58 22.40 1.09
N ALA A 16 7.90 22.09 -0.17
CA ALA A 16 6.92 21.83 -1.24
C ALA A 16 5.86 20.80 -0.82
N LEU A 17 6.26 19.79 -0.04
CA LEU A 17 5.37 18.79 0.55
C LEU A 17 4.38 19.39 1.56
N THR A 18 4.86 20.29 2.42
CA THR A 18 4.03 20.98 3.41
C THR A 18 3.00 21.86 2.73
N SER A 19 3.42 22.59 1.68
CA SER A 19 2.51 23.39 0.85
C SER A 19 1.45 22.52 0.16
N LEU A 20 1.85 21.38 -0.41
CA LEU A 20 0.92 20.44 -1.04
C LEU A 20 -0.13 19.92 -0.05
N ILE A 21 0.31 19.46 1.13
CA ILE A 21 -0.59 18.97 2.19
C ILE A 21 -1.55 20.07 2.63
N ALA A 22 -1.06 21.29 2.84
CA ALA A 22 -1.90 22.42 3.23
C ALA A 22 -2.95 22.79 2.15
N SER A 23 -2.62 22.64 0.87
CA SER A 23 -3.55 22.91 -0.24
C SER A 23 -4.57 21.80 -0.49
N THR A 24 -4.22 20.54 -0.19
CA THR A 24 -5.04 19.36 -0.58
C THR A 24 -5.83 18.73 0.57
N SER A 25 -5.47 19.00 1.83
CA SER A 25 -6.13 18.40 3.01
C SER A 25 -7.18 19.34 3.64
N THR A 26 -8.29 19.62 2.96
CA THR A 26 -9.42 20.38 3.53
C THR A 26 -10.72 19.55 3.51
N PRO A 27 -11.31 19.20 4.69
CA PRO A 27 -10.84 19.46 6.06
C PRO A 27 -9.57 18.65 6.42
N SER A 28 -8.67 19.29 7.17
CA SER A 28 -7.34 18.75 7.51
C SER A 28 -7.43 17.66 8.57
N SER A 29 -7.74 16.45 8.13
CA SER A 29 -7.62 15.26 8.96
C SER A 29 -6.15 14.84 9.02
N PRO A 30 -5.59 14.51 10.21
CA PRO A 30 -4.22 14.02 10.31
C PRO A 30 -3.99 12.75 9.47
N TYR A 31 -5.04 11.96 9.24
CA TYR A 31 -5.00 10.76 8.40
C TYR A 31 -4.82 11.09 6.92
N SER A 32 -5.51 12.11 6.40
CA SER A 32 -5.36 12.52 4.99
C SER A 32 -4.01 13.17 4.74
N ALA A 33 -3.54 14.03 5.65
CA ALA A 33 -2.19 14.62 5.59
C ALA A 33 -1.09 13.54 5.59
N ARG A 34 -1.20 12.53 6.47
CA ARG A 34 -0.23 11.43 6.53
C ARG A 34 -0.28 10.52 5.31
N THR A 35 -1.47 10.24 4.80
CA THR A 35 -1.67 9.45 3.56
C THR A 35 -1.00 10.14 2.38
N LEU A 36 -1.21 11.44 2.21
CA LEU A 36 -0.57 12.23 1.15
C LEU A 36 0.95 12.26 1.29
N GLN A 37 1.47 12.40 2.50
CA GLN A 37 2.91 12.34 2.74
C GLN A 37 3.49 10.98 2.33
N ILE A 38 2.83 9.88 2.71
CA ILE A 38 3.28 8.52 2.36
C ILE A 38 3.17 8.31 0.86
N LEU A 39 2.06 8.68 0.23
CA LEU A 39 1.86 8.57 -1.22
C LEU A 39 2.96 9.31 -1.99
N HIS A 40 3.27 10.55 -1.59
CA HIS A 40 4.35 11.31 -2.20
C HIS A 40 5.71 10.62 -2.03
N ASN A 41 6.01 10.06 -0.85
CA ASN A 41 7.25 9.32 -0.62
C ASN A 41 7.31 8.06 -1.48
N LEU A 42 6.21 7.30 -1.57
CA LEU A 42 6.12 6.11 -2.42
C LEU A 42 6.42 6.47 -3.88
N GLN A 43 5.83 7.54 -4.38
CA GLN A 43 6.02 8.00 -5.76
C GLN A 43 7.45 8.49 -6.04
N HIS A 44 7.95 9.41 -5.21
CA HIS A 44 9.16 10.18 -5.55
C HIS A 44 10.44 9.64 -4.93
N GLN A 45 10.36 8.92 -3.80
CA GLN A 45 11.54 8.37 -3.11
C GLN A 45 11.67 6.87 -3.33
N HIS A 46 10.55 6.15 -3.34
CA HIS A 46 10.55 4.69 -3.54
C HIS A 46 10.21 4.27 -4.97
N LEU A 47 9.93 5.22 -5.87
CA LEU A 47 9.68 4.99 -7.29
C LEU A 47 8.53 3.99 -7.55
N TRP A 48 7.51 3.98 -6.69
CA TRP A 48 6.32 3.18 -6.90
C TRP A 48 5.50 3.76 -8.05
N THR A 49 4.98 2.87 -8.89
CA THR A 49 4.13 3.22 -10.03
C THR A 49 2.67 2.84 -9.77
N SER A 50 1.77 3.33 -10.61
CA SER A 50 0.33 2.99 -10.58
C SER A 50 -0.34 3.21 -9.21
N LEU A 51 0.08 4.27 -8.51
CA LEU A 51 -0.41 4.61 -7.17
C LEU A 51 -1.88 5.07 -7.18
N GLN A 52 -2.67 4.54 -6.24
CA GLN A 52 -4.09 4.89 -6.05
C GLN A 52 -4.43 4.95 -4.57
N VAL A 53 -5.27 5.90 -4.17
CA VAL A 53 -5.81 6.01 -2.80
C VAL A 53 -7.22 5.46 -2.79
N HIS A 54 -7.51 4.60 -1.81
CA HIS A 54 -8.79 3.96 -1.58
C HIS A 54 -9.36 4.40 -0.24
N GLU A 55 -10.68 4.60 -0.18
CA GLU A 55 -11.41 4.93 1.04
C GLU A 55 -12.16 3.70 1.55
N LEU A 56 -11.77 3.20 2.72
CA LEU A 56 -12.39 2.07 3.38
C LEU A 56 -13.38 2.52 4.44
N HIS A 57 -14.62 2.07 4.30
CA HIS A 57 -15.70 2.30 5.25
C HIS A 57 -15.80 1.09 6.17
N LEU A 58 -15.05 1.13 7.28
CA LEU A 58 -15.08 0.05 8.27
C LEU A 58 -16.33 0.20 9.17
N PRO A 59 -17.06 -0.89 9.45
CA PRO A 59 -18.17 -0.83 10.38
C PRO A 59 -17.67 -0.45 11.78
N SER A 60 -18.21 0.64 12.34
CA SER A 60 -17.96 1.00 13.74
C SER A 60 -18.75 0.04 14.62
N THR A 61 -18.07 -0.96 15.19
CA THR A 61 -18.64 -1.84 16.22
C THR A 61 -18.74 -1.06 17.54
N THR A 62 -19.71 -0.16 17.64
CA THR A 62 -20.30 0.22 18.92
C THR A 62 -21.63 -0.53 19.02
N PRO A 63 -21.73 -1.63 19.79
CA PRO A 63 -23.03 -2.18 20.12
C PRO A 63 -23.72 -1.20 21.08
N SER A 64 -24.44 -0.22 20.54
CA SER A 64 -25.40 0.59 21.31
C SER A 64 -26.62 -0.29 21.61
N SER A 65 -26.43 -1.26 22.50
CA SER A 65 -27.51 -1.95 23.19
C SER A 65 -27.68 -1.28 24.54
N ASP A 66 -28.33 -0.12 24.56
CA ASP A 66 -29.29 0.14 25.62
C ASP A 66 -30.31 1.19 25.19
N THR A 67 -31.55 0.89 25.52
CA THR A 67 -32.74 1.52 24.96
C THR A 67 -33.15 2.65 25.87
N THR A 68 -32.81 3.90 25.55
CA THR A 68 -33.61 5.07 25.96
C THR A 68 -33.22 6.25 25.10
N ALA A 69 -34.20 6.73 24.34
CA ALA A 69 -34.11 7.91 23.51
C ALA A 69 -33.85 9.16 24.37
N GLU A 70 -32.80 9.91 24.04
CA GLU A 70 -32.76 11.36 24.20
C GLU A 70 -31.75 11.94 23.21
N SER A 71 -32.21 12.95 22.47
CA SER A 71 -31.64 13.55 21.27
C SER A 71 -30.22 14.11 21.44
N SER A 72 -29.26 13.58 20.68
CA SER A 72 -27.96 14.22 20.40
C SER A 72 -27.70 14.22 18.88
N PRO A 73 -27.41 15.36 18.23
CA PRO A 73 -27.14 15.44 16.80
C PRO A 73 -25.63 15.27 16.53
N ASP A 74 -25.07 14.11 16.87
CA ASP A 74 -23.65 13.84 16.60
C ASP A 74 -23.51 12.41 16.05
N ASN A 75 -24.18 12.15 14.93
CA ASN A 75 -23.91 11.00 14.05
C ASN A 75 -22.55 11.24 13.37
N GLN A 76 -21.45 11.17 14.13
CA GLN A 76 -20.12 11.10 13.54
C GLN A 76 -19.95 9.74 12.88
N SER A 77 -20.22 9.66 11.59
CA SER A 77 -19.75 8.56 10.76
C SER A 77 -18.25 8.35 11.02
N PRO A 78 -17.79 7.13 11.32
CA PRO A 78 -16.38 6.88 11.57
C PRO A 78 -15.57 7.37 10.37
N ALA A 79 -14.49 8.13 10.61
CA ALA A 79 -13.66 8.64 9.54
C ALA A 79 -13.15 7.47 8.67
N PRO A 80 -13.22 7.61 7.32
CA PRO A 80 -12.81 6.54 6.42
C PRO A 80 -11.32 6.22 6.63
N HIS A 81 -10.98 4.94 6.59
CA HIS A 81 -9.58 4.53 6.62
C HIS A 81 -9.03 4.63 5.21
N LEU A 82 -7.94 5.36 5.04
CA LEU A 82 -7.30 5.51 3.76
C LEU A 82 -6.31 4.37 3.55
N LEU A 83 -6.32 3.79 2.36
CA LEU A 83 -5.40 2.75 1.93
C LEU A 83 -4.73 3.21 0.63
N ILE A 84 -3.45 2.94 0.46
CA ILE A 84 -2.74 3.23 -0.78
C ILE A 84 -2.45 1.91 -1.48
N SER A 85 -2.64 1.83 -2.78
CA SER A 85 -2.17 0.69 -3.58
C SER A 85 -1.23 1.16 -4.67
N GLY A 86 -0.22 0.37 -5.01
CA GLY A 86 0.73 0.70 -6.08
C GLY A 86 1.62 -0.49 -6.44
N ILE A 87 2.47 -0.32 -7.44
CA ILE A 87 3.42 -1.34 -7.89
C ILE A 87 4.82 -0.88 -7.46
N PRO A 88 5.49 -1.60 -6.55
CA PRO A 88 6.86 -1.29 -6.15
C PRO A 88 7.85 -1.61 -7.29
N PRO A 89 9.02 -0.96 -7.35
CA PRO A 89 10.01 -1.24 -8.41
C PRO A 89 10.61 -2.65 -8.34
N ASN A 90 10.61 -3.25 -7.14
CA ASN A 90 11.03 -4.63 -6.88
C ASN A 90 9.98 -5.29 -5.98
N ARG A 91 9.85 -6.62 -6.02
CA ARG A 91 8.97 -7.34 -5.10
C ARG A 91 9.38 -7.07 -3.66
N VAL A 92 8.41 -6.74 -2.81
CA VAL A 92 8.65 -6.37 -1.40
C VAL A 92 8.91 -7.60 -0.54
N TYR A 93 8.31 -8.74 -0.90
CA TYR A 93 8.49 -10.02 -0.22
C TYR A 93 8.29 -11.17 -1.20
N THR A 94 9.14 -12.17 -1.06
CA THR A 94 9.10 -13.46 -1.77
C THR A 94 9.28 -14.52 -0.69
N HIS A 95 8.40 -15.51 -0.62
CA HIS A 95 8.46 -16.50 0.46
C HIS A 95 9.73 -17.36 0.33
N PRO A 96 10.37 -17.82 1.43
CA PRO A 96 11.61 -18.60 1.34
C PRO A 96 11.54 -19.84 0.44
N ASP A 97 10.43 -20.60 0.43
CA ASP A 97 10.36 -21.79 -0.44
C ASP A 97 10.12 -21.38 -1.91
N GLU A 98 9.40 -20.28 -2.15
CA GLU A 98 9.32 -19.65 -3.46
C GLU A 98 10.70 -19.19 -3.97
N GLN A 99 11.52 -18.57 -3.11
CA GLN A 99 12.89 -18.17 -3.44
C GLN A 99 13.75 -19.38 -3.82
N LEU A 100 13.61 -20.49 -3.09
CA LEU A 100 14.31 -21.74 -3.42
C LEU A 100 13.86 -22.29 -4.77
N TYR A 101 12.55 -22.34 -5.03
CA TYR A 101 12.00 -22.80 -6.30
C TYR A 101 12.48 -21.95 -7.48
N MET A 102 12.46 -20.62 -7.34
CA MET A 102 12.98 -19.70 -8.34
C MET A 102 14.45 -20.01 -8.64
N LEU A 103 15.27 -20.22 -7.61
CA LEU A 103 16.68 -20.56 -7.75
C LEU A 103 16.88 -21.91 -8.46
N GLU A 104 16.11 -22.93 -8.12
CA GLU A 104 16.15 -24.26 -8.76
C GLU A 104 15.78 -24.20 -10.24
N LYS A 105 14.84 -23.32 -10.61
CA LYS A 105 14.39 -23.11 -11.99
C LYS A 105 15.20 -22.05 -12.75
N GLY A 106 16.22 -21.46 -12.12
CA GLY A 106 17.02 -20.38 -12.72
C GLY A 106 16.25 -19.10 -13.01
N LEU A 107 15.12 -18.88 -12.33
CA LEU A 107 14.31 -17.67 -12.39
C LEU A 107 14.90 -16.59 -11.50
N ARG A 108 14.92 -15.37 -12.02
CA ARG A 108 15.35 -14.16 -11.31
C ARG A 108 14.12 -13.34 -10.95
N GLU A 109 14.28 -12.36 -10.07
CA GLU A 109 13.15 -11.55 -9.60
C GLU A 109 12.57 -10.67 -10.71
N GLU A 110 13.42 -10.25 -11.67
CA GLU A 110 12.99 -9.53 -12.88
C GLU A 110 12.16 -10.37 -13.86
N ASP A 111 12.18 -11.70 -13.72
CA ASP A 111 11.44 -12.61 -14.60
C ASP A 111 10.01 -12.82 -14.17
N ILE A 112 9.67 -12.35 -12.97
CA ILE A 112 8.35 -12.49 -12.37
C ILE A 112 7.68 -11.12 -12.37
N GLU A 113 6.42 -11.11 -12.76
CA GLU A 113 5.60 -9.90 -12.78
C GLU A 113 5.51 -9.26 -11.38
N LEU A 114 5.68 -7.94 -11.35
CA LEU A 114 5.55 -7.15 -10.14
C LEU A 114 4.08 -7.08 -9.71
N GLU A 115 3.82 -7.33 -8.44
CA GLU A 115 2.47 -7.34 -7.90
C GLU A 115 2.10 -6.00 -7.27
N ARG A 116 0.82 -5.65 -7.38
CA ARG A 116 0.27 -4.51 -6.66
C ARG A 116 0.26 -4.79 -5.17
N VAL A 117 0.88 -3.89 -4.41
CA VAL A 117 0.94 -3.94 -2.95
C VAL A 117 0.03 -2.87 -2.36
N PHE A 118 -0.61 -3.20 -1.25
CA PHE A 118 -1.39 -2.27 -0.44
C PHE A 118 -0.58 -1.80 0.77
N VAL A 119 -0.59 -0.49 0.99
CA VAL A 119 0.04 0.20 2.12
C VAL A 119 -1.06 0.84 2.94
N LEU A 120 -1.01 0.61 4.25
CA LEU A 120 -1.95 1.18 5.22
C LEU A 120 -1.28 2.31 6.00
N PRO A 121 -1.54 3.58 5.67
CA PRO A 121 -1.11 4.74 6.44
C PRO A 121 -1.57 4.66 7.89
N THR A 122 -0.61 4.68 8.82
CA THR A 122 -0.89 4.79 10.25
C THR A 122 -0.37 6.12 10.80
N VAL A 123 -1.15 6.76 11.68
CA VAL A 123 -0.76 8.00 12.38
C VAL A 123 -0.33 7.67 13.81
N GLN A 124 0.63 8.43 14.35
CA GLN A 124 1.04 8.29 15.75
C GLN A 124 -0.14 8.53 16.69
N GLY A 125 -0.37 7.61 17.64
CA GLY A 125 -1.51 7.67 18.56
C GLY A 125 -2.79 7.00 18.07
N GLN A 126 -2.82 6.50 16.83
CA GLN A 126 -3.93 5.68 16.33
C GLN A 126 -3.94 4.30 17.02
N SER A 127 -5.08 3.92 17.59
CA SER A 127 -5.25 2.59 18.20
C SER A 127 -5.71 1.55 17.17
N TRP A 128 -4.86 0.55 16.95
CA TRP A 128 -5.15 -0.63 16.14
C TRP A 128 -5.53 -1.81 17.02
N SER A 129 -6.75 -2.31 16.85
CA SER A 129 -7.16 -3.61 17.39
C SER A 129 -7.05 -4.67 16.29
N LEU A 130 -6.92 -5.93 16.70
CA LEU A 130 -6.95 -7.05 15.75
C LEU A 130 -8.23 -7.05 14.90
N HIS A 131 -9.37 -6.69 15.49
CA HIS A 131 -10.63 -6.57 14.77
C HIS A 131 -10.61 -5.49 13.68
N LYS A 132 -10.06 -4.29 13.97
CA LYS A 132 -9.92 -3.23 12.96
C LYS A 132 -8.99 -3.68 11.81
N MET A 133 -7.89 -4.34 12.15
CA MET A 133 -6.93 -4.83 11.16
C MET A 133 -7.52 -5.95 10.29
N ALA A 134 -8.24 -6.90 10.90
CA ALA A 134 -8.97 -7.94 10.18
C ALA A 134 -10.03 -7.33 9.25
N ALA A 135 -10.81 -6.37 9.72
CA ALA A 135 -11.82 -5.70 8.91
C ALA A 135 -11.21 -4.93 7.72
N VAL A 136 -10.01 -4.35 7.87
CA VAL A 136 -9.26 -3.78 6.72
C VAL A 136 -8.91 -4.87 5.73
N PHE A 137 -8.37 -6.00 6.19
CA PHE A 137 -8.00 -7.12 5.34
C PHE A 137 -9.21 -7.71 4.59
N ASP A 138 -10.34 -7.89 5.28
CA ASP A 138 -11.59 -8.39 4.71
C ASP A 138 -12.19 -7.43 3.66
N SER A 139 -11.82 -6.15 3.71
CA SER A 139 -12.26 -5.13 2.75
C SER A 139 -11.35 -4.98 1.52
N LEU A 140 -10.22 -5.68 1.48
CA LEU A 140 -9.33 -5.66 0.32
C LEU A 140 -9.98 -6.40 -0.85
N PRO A 141 -9.78 -5.95 -2.10
CA PRO A 141 -10.26 -6.69 -3.26
C PRO A 141 -9.61 -8.08 -3.27
N SER A 142 -10.40 -9.12 -3.56
CA SER A 142 -9.85 -10.46 -3.71
C SER A 142 -8.97 -10.51 -4.95
N VAL A 143 -7.85 -11.25 -4.88
CA VAL A 143 -6.86 -11.36 -5.97
C VAL A 143 -7.49 -11.93 -7.25
N GLU A 144 -8.64 -12.60 -7.13
CA GLU A 144 -9.44 -13.12 -8.24
C GLU A 144 -10.19 -12.04 -9.05
N ASP A 145 -10.45 -10.86 -8.48
CA ASP A 145 -11.17 -9.75 -9.16
C ASP A 145 -10.21 -8.78 -9.90
N GLY A 146 -8.90 -8.99 -9.79
CA GLY A 146 -7.86 -8.09 -10.29
C GLY A 146 -7.14 -8.64 -11.53
N THR A 147 -7.74 -8.38 -12.68
CA THR A 147 -7.19 -8.47 -14.04
C THR A 147 -5.69 -8.15 -14.14
N GLN A 148 -5.00 -8.86 -15.04
CA GLN A 148 -3.75 -8.44 -15.68
C GLN A 148 -3.67 -6.91 -15.81
N LEU A 149 -2.83 -6.26 -15.01
CA LEU A 149 -2.61 -4.82 -15.12
C LEU A 149 -1.12 -4.54 -15.32
N GLN A 150 -0.80 -4.52 -16.61
CA GLN A 150 0.32 -3.86 -17.29
C GLN A 150 1.73 -4.43 -17.06
N ALA A 151 2.10 -5.26 -18.04
CA ALA A 151 3.44 -5.57 -18.44
C ALA A 151 4.28 -4.30 -18.61
N GLY A 152 5.40 -4.22 -17.88
CA GLY A 152 6.53 -3.40 -18.26
C GLY A 152 7.30 -4.12 -19.35
N ASP A 153 7.04 -3.72 -20.59
CA ASP A 153 7.86 -4.02 -21.76
C ASP A 153 9.13 -3.17 -21.63
N ASP A 154 10.29 -3.80 -21.45
CA ASP A 154 11.63 -3.30 -21.84
C ASP A 154 12.74 -4.16 -21.21
N VAL A 155 13.15 -5.26 -21.88
CA VAL A 155 14.56 -5.69 -21.96
C VAL A 155 14.79 -6.43 -23.28
N GLU A 156 15.52 -5.78 -24.20
CA GLU A 156 16.04 -6.39 -25.42
C GLU A 156 17.34 -7.19 -25.20
N GLU A 157 17.46 -8.25 -26.02
CA GLU A 157 18.65 -8.87 -26.61
C GLU A 157 19.66 -9.61 -25.72
N ASP A 158 19.43 -10.92 -25.58
CA ASP A 158 20.35 -12.01 -25.98
C ASP A 158 19.78 -13.31 -25.41
N THR A 159 19.23 -14.25 -26.23
CA THR A 159 18.98 -15.72 -25.91
C THR A 159 17.66 -16.32 -26.46
N GLN A 160 17.62 -16.70 -27.74
CA GLN A 160 16.43 -17.36 -28.30
C GLN A 160 16.12 -18.77 -27.72
N ASN A 161 17.11 -19.54 -27.26
CA ASN A 161 16.85 -20.87 -26.66
C ASN A 161 16.59 -20.82 -25.15
N MET A 162 17.25 -19.92 -24.43
CA MET A 162 17.07 -19.74 -23.00
C MET A 162 15.70 -19.11 -22.70
N SER A 163 15.18 -18.29 -23.62
CA SER A 163 13.84 -17.70 -23.53
C SER A 163 12.72 -18.74 -23.49
N ALA A 164 12.80 -19.83 -24.25
CA ALA A 164 11.72 -20.83 -24.30
C ALA A 164 11.64 -21.69 -23.02
N GLU A 165 12.79 -22.17 -22.52
CA GLU A 165 12.86 -22.93 -21.26
C GLU A 165 12.46 -22.05 -20.08
N LYS A 166 12.93 -20.80 -20.06
CA LYS A 166 12.60 -19.81 -19.05
C LYS A 166 11.12 -19.44 -19.08
N ALA A 167 10.52 -19.24 -20.26
CA ALA A 167 9.08 -18.98 -20.39
C ALA A 167 8.23 -20.15 -19.87
N ALA A 168 8.66 -21.40 -20.13
CA ALA A 168 8.00 -22.58 -19.56
C ALA A 168 8.12 -22.62 -18.04
N ALA A 169 9.29 -22.28 -17.48
CA ALA A 169 9.49 -22.20 -16.04
C ALA A 169 8.64 -21.09 -15.38
N ILE A 170 8.49 -19.94 -16.03
CA ILE A 170 7.60 -18.85 -15.58
C ILE A 170 6.13 -19.32 -15.62
N ALA A 171 5.70 -20.01 -16.67
CA ALA A 171 4.35 -20.56 -16.75
C ALA A 171 4.08 -21.59 -15.63
N GLU A 172 5.00 -22.52 -15.40
CA GLU A 172 4.92 -23.51 -14.30
C GLU A 172 4.86 -22.82 -12.93
N TYR A 173 5.66 -21.75 -12.74
CA TYR A 173 5.63 -20.91 -11.54
C TYR A 173 4.22 -20.34 -11.28
N TYR A 174 3.59 -19.73 -12.28
CA TYR A 174 2.24 -19.16 -12.12
C TYR A 174 1.15 -20.22 -11.94
N GLU A 175 1.27 -21.38 -12.61
CA GLU A 175 0.35 -22.50 -12.40
C GLU A 175 0.41 -22.99 -10.96
N ARG A 176 1.62 -23.18 -10.42
CA ARG A 176 1.83 -23.59 -9.03
C ARG A 176 1.27 -22.57 -8.04
N ARG A 177 1.51 -21.28 -8.28
CA ARG A 177 0.97 -20.18 -7.46
C ARG A 177 -0.56 -20.19 -7.45
N LYS A 178 -1.18 -20.40 -8.61
CA LYS A 178 -2.65 -20.52 -8.74
C LYS A 178 -3.19 -21.74 -7.99
N GLN A 179 -2.53 -22.89 -8.06
CA GLN A 179 -2.91 -24.09 -7.32
C GLN A 179 -2.82 -23.89 -5.81
N ALA A 180 -1.78 -23.21 -5.32
CA ALA A 180 -1.61 -22.91 -3.90
C ALA A 180 -2.71 -21.97 -3.37
N LEU A 181 -3.10 -20.95 -4.14
CA LEU A 181 -4.23 -20.08 -3.81
C LEU A 181 -5.55 -20.86 -3.72
N GLN A 182 -5.80 -21.78 -4.66
CA GLN A 182 -7.05 -22.57 -4.70
C GLN A 182 -7.17 -23.55 -3.53
N THR A 183 -6.06 -24.19 -3.16
CA THR A 183 -6.06 -25.19 -2.10
C THR A 183 -6.18 -24.57 -0.71
N LYS A 184 -6.04 -23.23 -0.58
CA LYS A 184 -5.95 -22.51 0.71
C LYS A 184 -4.89 -23.11 1.65
N GLU A 185 -4.01 -23.95 1.12
CA GLU A 185 -2.80 -24.30 1.84
C GLU A 185 -2.04 -23.02 2.06
N ARG A 186 -1.47 -22.86 3.26
CA ARG A 186 -0.53 -21.77 3.51
C ARG A 186 0.57 -21.92 2.48
N VAL A 187 0.57 -21.02 1.50
CA VAL A 187 1.46 -21.07 0.35
C VAL A 187 2.91 -21.13 0.83
N LEU A 188 3.66 -21.98 0.12
CA LEU A 188 5.12 -22.06 -0.03
C LEU A 188 5.84 -20.72 -0.12
#